data_AF-A0A416EAT9-F1
#
_entry.id   AF-A0A416EAT9-F1
#
_cell.length_a   1.000
_cell.length_b   1.000
_cell.length_c   1.000
_cell.angle_alpha   90.00
_cell.angle_beta   90.00
_cell.angle_gamma   90.00
#
_symmetry.space_group_name_H-M   'P 1'
#
loop_
_entity.id
_entity.type
_entity.pdbx_description
1 polymer ?
#
loop_
_entity_poly.entity_id
_entity_poly.type
_entity_poly.pdbx_seq_one_letter_code
_entity_poly.pdbx_strand_id
1 'polypeptide(L)'
;MKLMERIKKAKENKKGFTLVELIVVLVILAILAAILIPTLTGYIDKANEKKVIAEARMTLMAAQSTLSEYYGKTIDEATAIAQIDKLAEIGTVSGSGVIKYGIKFDASNKITDFAYKNGSYGVTYTNGVWNEVVKADSVTIETPTYDIVR
;
A
#
# COMPACT_ATOMS: atom_id res chain seq x y z
N MET A 1 -36.33 19.21 -56.63
CA MET A 1 -37.27 18.36 -55.85
C MET A 1 -36.61 17.15 -55.15
N LYS A 2 -35.59 16.48 -55.75
CA LYS A 2 -34.93 15.27 -55.18
C LYS A 2 -34.17 15.45 -53.85
N LEU A 3 -33.80 16.68 -53.47
CA LEU A 3 -33.06 16.95 -52.23
C LEU A 3 -33.93 16.80 -50.98
N MET A 4 -35.19 17.25 -51.06
CA MET A 4 -36.15 17.14 -49.95
C MET A 4 -36.51 15.69 -49.64
N GLU A 5 -36.57 14.84 -50.67
CA GLU A 5 -36.83 13.40 -50.55
C GLU A 5 -35.69 12.66 -49.83
N ARG A 6 -34.42 13.04 -50.10
CA ARG A 6 -33.24 12.46 -49.45
C ARG A 6 -33.16 12.83 -47.96
N ILE A 7 -33.51 14.07 -47.62
CA ILE A 7 -33.55 14.54 -46.22
C ILE A 7 -34.67 13.83 -45.44
N LYS A 8 -35.82 13.60 -46.07
CA LYS A 8 -36.94 12.88 -45.46
C LYS A 8 -36.58 11.40 -45.19
N LYS A 9 -35.98 10.70 -46.15
CA LYS A 9 -35.45 9.33 -45.96
C LYS A 9 -34.38 9.25 -44.88
N ALA A 10 -33.50 10.24 -44.74
CA ALA A 10 -32.49 10.25 -43.69
C ALA A 10 -33.08 10.41 -42.28
N LYS A 11 -34.21 11.11 -42.14
CA LYS A 11 -34.93 11.28 -40.88
C LYS A 11 -35.72 10.02 -40.49
N GLU A 12 -36.30 9.32 -41.47
CA GLU A 12 -37.02 8.05 -41.29
C GLU A 12 -36.09 6.87 -40.94
N ASN A 13 -34.81 6.93 -41.35
CA ASN A 13 -33.80 5.92 -41.02
C ASN A 13 -33.13 6.12 -39.65
N LYS A 14 -33.50 7.16 -38.88
CA LYS A 14 -33.06 7.28 -37.48
C LYS A 14 -33.93 6.38 -36.60
N LYS A 15 -33.69 5.08 -36.64
CA LYS A 15 -34.19 4.16 -35.61
C LYS A 15 -33.51 4.54 -34.29
N GLY A 16 -34.23 5.26 -33.45
CA GLY A 16 -33.77 5.63 -32.11
C GLY A 16 -33.66 4.40 -31.22
N PHE A 17 -32.68 4.42 -30.32
CA PHE A 17 -32.56 3.43 -29.26
C PHE A 17 -33.82 3.45 -28.40
N THR A 18 -34.42 2.29 -28.16
CA THR A 18 -35.63 2.22 -27.35
C THR A 18 -35.28 2.34 -25.87
N LEU A 19 -36.15 2.96 -25.06
CA LEU A 19 -35.96 3.00 -23.61
C LEU A 19 -35.88 1.59 -23.01
N VAL A 20 -36.60 0.63 -23.61
CA VAL A 20 -36.60 -0.77 -23.18
C VAL A 20 -35.22 -1.41 -23.36
N GLU A 21 -34.55 -1.20 -24.48
CA GLU A 21 -33.19 -1.69 -24.70
C GLU A 21 -32.22 -1.12 -23.65
N LEU A 22 -32.40 0.13 -23.22
CA LEU A 22 -31.53 0.76 -22.23
C LEU A 22 -31.78 0.17 -20.84
N ILE A 23 -33.03 -0.06 -20.48
CA ILE A 23 -33.42 -0.62 -19.18
C ILE A 23 -32.91 -2.06 -19.04
N VAL A 24 -33.01 -2.90 -20.09
CA VAL A 24 -32.50 -4.28 -20.05
C VAL A 24 -31.00 -4.30 -19.82
N VAL A 25 -30.24 -3.42 -20.48
CA VAL A 25 -28.79 -3.32 -20.28
C VAL A 25 -28.44 -2.90 -18.85
N LEU A 26 -29.13 -1.89 -18.30
CA LEU A 26 -28.92 -1.45 -16.92
C LEU A 26 -29.24 -2.56 -15.90
N VAL A 27 -30.27 -3.36 -16.15
CA VAL A 27 -30.61 -4.51 -15.30
C VAL A 27 -29.48 -5.55 -15.30
N ILE A 28 -28.93 -5.90 -16.47
CA ILE A 28 -27.81 -6.84 -16.56
C ILE A 28 -26.57 -6.28 -15.86
N LEU A 29 -26.23 -5.00 -16.08
CA LEU A 29 -25.11 -4.34 -15.41
C LEU A 29 -25.29 -4.32 -13.88
N ALA A 30 -26.51 -4.11 -13.39
CA ALA A 30 -26.80 -4.13 -11.96
C ALA A 30 -26.55 -5.52 -11.34
N ILE A 31 -26.98 -6.59 -12.00
CA ILE A 31 -26.76 -7.97 -11.55
C ILE A 31 -25.26 -8.31 -11.53
N LEU A 32 -24.53 -7.96 -12.60
CA LEU A 32 -23.09 -8.19 -12.67
C LEU A 32 -22.34 -7.40 -11.60
N ALA A 33 -22.69 -6.12 -11.40
CA ALA A 33 -22.08 -5.27 -10.39
C ALA A 33 -22.32 -5.82 -8.97
N ALA A 34 -23.52 -6.33 -8.68
CA ALA A 34 -23.86 -6.86 -7.36
C ALA A 34 -22.94 -8.03 -6.93
N ILE A 35 -22.53 -8.87 -7.87
CA ILE A 35 -21.63 -10.01 -7.60
C ILE A 35 -20.16 -9.58 -7.66
N LEU A 36 -19.81 -8.67 -8.58
CA LEU A 36 -18.43 -8.26 -8.82
C LEU A 36 -17.85 -7.36 -7.72
N ILE A 37 -18.61 -6.39 -7.22
CA ILE A 37 -18.13 -5.41 -6.23
C ILE A 37 -17.58 -6.05 -4.94
N PRO A 38 -18.27 -6.99 -4.26
CA PRO A 38 -17.75 -7.57 -3.02
C PRO A 38 -16.47 -8.40 -3.23
N THR A 39 -16.34 -9.07 -4.37
CA THR A 39 -15.13 -9.85 -4.66
C THR A 39 -13.95 -8.94 -4.98
N LEU A 40 -14.16 -7.90 -5.79
CA LEU A 40 -13.13 -6.95 -6.16
C LEU A 40 -12.60 -6.16 -4.96
N THR A 41 -13.49 -5.72 -4.06
CA THR A 41 -13.09 -5.01 -2.83
C THR A 41 -12.18 -5.88 -1.95
N GLY A 42 -12.52 -7.15 -1.73
CA GLY A 42 -11.65 -8.08 -1.00
C GLY A 42 -10.30 -8.36 -1.66
N TYR A 43 -10.22 -8.37 -3.00
CA TYR A 43 -8.96 -8.50 -3.72
C TYR A 43 -8.08 -7.25 -3.58
N ILE A 44 -8.68 -6.06 -3.57
CA ILE A 44 -7.97 -4.79 -3.36
C ILE A 44 -7.35 -4.76 -1.97
N ASP A 45 -8.09 -5.18 -0.93
CA ASP A 45 -7.57 -5.23 0.44
C ASP A 45 -6.39 -6.20 0.56
N LYS A 46 -6.52 -7.42 0.03
CA LYS A 46 -5.40 -8.39 0.00
C LYS A 46 -4.19 -7.89 -0.78
N ALA A 47 -4.41 -7.14 -1.87
CA ALA A 47 -3.32 -6.54 -2.64
C ALA A 47 -2.61 -5.45 -1.83
N ASN A 48 -3.37 -4.62 -1.10
CA ASN A 48 -2.82 -3.60 -0.22
C ASN A 48 -2.03 -4.21 0.94
N GLU A 49 -2.55 -5.28 1.58
CA GLU A 49 -1.83 -6.00 2.63
C GLU A 49 -0.49 -6.56 2.13
N LYS A 50 -0.48 -7.22 0.95
CA LYS A 50 0.75 -7.73 0.34
C LYS A 50 1.74 -6.63 -0.01
N LYS A 51 1.25 -5.50 -0.51
CA LYS A 51 2.06 -4.33 -0.83
C LYS A 51 2.77 -3.81 0.43
N VAL A 52 2.05 -3.68 1.54
CA VAL A 52 2.60 -3.22 2.84
C VAL A 52 3.69 -4.17 3.32
N ILE A 53 3.48 -5.48 3.25
CA ILE A 53 4.50 -6.48 3.64
C ILE A 53 5.75 -6.35 2.76
N ALA A 54 5.58 -6.17 1.45
CA ALA A 54 6.70 -6.02 0.53
C ALA A 54 7.52 -4.76 0.84
N GLU A 55 6.85 -3.62 1.02
CA GLU A 55 7.49 -2.36 1.41
C GLU A 55 8.22 -2.49 2.74
N ALA A 56 7.54 -3.04 3.76
CA ALA A 56 8.11 -3.32 5.07
C ALA A 56 9.39 -4.16 5.00
N ARG A 57 9.39 -5.24 4.19
CA ARG A 57 10.57 -6.09 3.99
C ARG A 57 11.72 -5.34 3.31
N MET A 58 11.42 -4.52 2.31
CA MET A 58 12.44 -3.70 1.64
C MET A 58 13.07 -2.71 2.61
N THR A 59 12.27 -2.04 3.45
CA THR A 59 12.76 -1.12 4.48
C THR A 59 13.60 -1.85 5.54
N LEU A 60 13.14 -3.00 6.03
CA LEU A 60 13.89 -3.80 7.00
C LEU A 60 15.25 -4.27 6.43
N MET A 61 15.28 -4.74 5.18
CA MET A 61 16.52 -5.13 4.51
C MET A 61 17.47 -3.94 4.29
N ALA A 62 16.94 -2.78 3.90
CA ALA A 62 17.73 -1.56 3.76
C ALA A 62 18.34 -1.14 5.11
N ALA A 63 17.54 -1.14 6.18
CA ALA A 63 18.01 -0.82 7.53
C ALA A 63 19.08 -1.83 8.01
N GLN A 64 18.88 -3.12 7.77
CA GLN A 64 19.83 -4.15 8.16
C GLN A 64 21.13 -4.08 7.34
N SER A 65 21.05 -3.73 6.05
CA SER A 65 22.21 -3.48 5.19
C SER A 65 23.02 -2.29 5.70
N THR A 66 22.37 -1.17 6.01
CA THR A 66 23.04 0.01 6.58
C THR A 66 23.70 -0.30 7.91
N LEU A 67 23.01 -0.99 8.83
CA LEU A 67 23.60 -1.42 10.10
C LEU A 67 24.81 -2.36 9.92
N SER A 68 24.77 -3.26 8.93
CA SER A 68 25.88 -4.19 8.66
C SER A 68 27.11 -3.51 8.05
N GLU A 69 26.95 -2.47 7.24
CA GLU A 69 28.08 -1.67 6.71
C GLU A 69 28.88 -1.02 7.86
N TYR A 70 28.20 -0.83 8.97
CA TYR A 70 28.63 -0.09 10.14
C TYR A 70 29.21 -0.97 11.26
N TYR A 71 29.12 -2.30 11.12
CA TYR A 71 29.59 -3.30 12.10
C TYR A 71 31.10 -3.23 12.44
N GLY A 72 31.90 -2.51 11.64
CA GLY A 72 33.34 -2.31 11.87
C GLY A 72 33.75 -0.95 12.43
N LYS A 73 32.80 -0.01 12.60
CA LYS A 73 33.03 1.28 13.26
C LYS A 73 32.28 1.24 14.59
N THR A 74 32.94 1.63 15.68
CA THR A 74 32.25 1.97 16.93
C THR A 74 31.39 3.20 16.65
N ILE A 75 30.15 2.97 16.26
CA ILE A 75 29.19 4.03 15.99
C ILE A 75 28.45 4.23 17.27
N ASP A 76 28.58 5.43 17.81
CA ASP A 76 27.82 5.86 18.96
C ASP A 76 26.32 5.71 18.66
N GLU A 77 25.55 5.27 19.64
CA GLU A 77 24.15 4.84 19.52
C GLU A 77 23.28 5.90 18.81
N ALA A 78 23.56 7.18 19.08
CA ALA A 78 22.91 8.33 18.46
C ALA A 78 23.15 8.46 16.94
N THR A 79 24.31 8.00 16.44
CA THR A 79 24.67 8.10 15.02
C THR A 79 24.03 6.97 14.20
N ALA A 80 23.87 5.78 14.78
CA ALA A 80 23.14 4.67 14.16
C ALA A 80 21.65 5.01 14.00
N ILE A 81 21.04 5.59 15.04
CA ILE A 81 19.65 6.04 15.03
C ILE A 81 19.42 7.15 13.98
N ALA A 82 20.30 8.17 13.93
CA ALA A 82 20.16 9.27 12.96
C ALA A 82 20.34 8.84 11.49
N GLN A 83 21.11 7.78 11.23
CA GLN A 83 21.30 7.21 9.90
C GLN A 83 20.15 6.30 9.50
N ILE A 84 19.61 5.55 10.47
CA ILE A 84 18.35 4.85 10.30
C ILE A 84 17.27 5.87 9.98
N ASP A 85 17.06 6.95 10.75
CA ASP A 85 16.02 7.95 10.48
C ASP A 85 16.11 8.59 9.07
N LYS A 86 17.30 8.66 8.46
CA LYS A 86 17.45 9.07 7.05
C LYS A 86 16.87 8.08 6.04
N LEU A 87 16.80 6.78 6.36
CA LEU A 87 16.05 5.80 5.56
C LEU A 87 14.53 6.06 5.62
N ALA A 88 14.02 6.82 6.61
CA ALA A 88 12.60 7.17 6.78
C ALA A 88 12.22 8.27 5.81
N GLU A 89 13.16 9.19 5.58
CA GLU A 89 13.01 10.24 4.58
C GLU A 89 12.96 9.67 3.15
N ILE A 90 13.55 8.49 2.88
CA ILE A 90 13.43 7.81 1.57
C ILE A 90 11.99 7.34 1.32
N GLY A 91 11.23 7.01 2.36
CA GLY A 91 9.82 6.61 2.24
C GLY A 91 8.87 7.72 1.79
N THR A 92 9.21 8.98 2.09
CA THR A 92 8.43 10.16 1.68
C THR A 92 8.43 10.41 0.16
N VAL A 93 9.35 9.80 -0.59
CA VAL A 93 9.57 10.08 -2.02
C VAL A 93 8.55 9.38 -2.93
N SER A 94 7.75 8.42 -2.41
CA SER A 94 6.82 7.60 -3.22
C SER A 94 5.34 8.00 -3.13
N GLY A 95 5.01 9.21 -2.66
CA GLY A 95 3.64 9.77 -2.74
C GLY A 95 2.57 9.02 -1.95
N SER A 96 2.95 8.07 -1.08
CA SER A 96 2.05 7.45 -0.10
C SER A 96 2.32 8.08 1.25
N GLY A 97 1.26 8.54 1.93
CA GLY A 97 1.36 9.35 3.15
C GLY A 97 2.37 8.83 4.17
N VAL A 98 3.03 9.78 4.85
CA VAL A 98 4.07 9.62 5.88
C VAL A 98 4.35 8.16 6.24
N ILE A 99 5.31 7.56 5.53
CA ILE A 99 5.85 6.25 5.87
C ILE A 99 6.58 6.42 7.19
N LYS A 100 6.09 5.73 8.23
CA LYS A 100 6.72 5.73 9.54
C LYS A 100 7.19 4.31 9.84
N TYR A 101 8.37 4.20 10.45
CA TYR A 101 8.84 2.94 11.01
C TYR A 101 9.52 3.17 12.36
N GLY A 102 9.67 2.09 13.12
CA GLY A 102 10.47 2.03 14.34
C GLY A 102 11.34 0.78 14.28
N ILE A 103 12.59 0.85 14.77
CA ILE A 103 13.55 -0.26 14.72
C ILE A 103 14.17 -0.43 16.11
N LYS A 104 14.17 -1.65 16.65
CA LYS A 104 14.99 -2.05 17.80
C LYS A 104 16.06 -3.02 17.31
N PHE A 105 17.25 -2.95 17.88
CA PHE A 105 18.37 -3.82 17.53
C PHE A 105 19.07 -4.32 18.78
N ASP A 106 19.61 -5.54 18.71
CA ASP A 106 20.37 -6.15 19.81
C ASP A 106 21.86 -5.73 19.80
N ALA A 107 22.62 -6.18 20.80
CA ALA A 107 24.06 -5.94 20.94
C ALA A 107 24.90 -6.50 19.77
N SER A 108 24.30 -7.33 18.90
CA SER A 108 24.90 -7.86 17.66
C SER A 108 24.38 -7.12 16.42
N ASN A 109 23.93 -5.87 16.55
CA ASN A 109 23.35 -5.02 15.49
C ASN A 109 22.29 -5.73 14.64
N LYS A 110 21.58 -6.71 15.20
CA LYS A 110 20.49 -7.40 14.51
C LYS A 110 19.18 -6.73 14.89
N ILE A 111 18.36 -6.42 13.88
CA ILE A 111 17.02 -5.89 14.10
C ILE A 111 16.15 -6.94 14.81
N THR A 112 15.67 -6.62 16.00
CA THR A 112 14.81 -7.46 16.84
C THR A 112 13.34 -7.11 16.67
N ASP A 113 13.04 -5.81 16.61
CA ASP A 113 11.70 -5.29 16.36
C ASP A 113 11.70 -4.28 15.22
N PHE A 114 10.67 -4.33 14.39
CA PHE A 114 10.45 -3.41 13.31
C PHE A 114 8.94 -3.18 13.12
N ALA A 115 8.53 -1.93 13.00
CA ALA A 115 7.15 -1.58 12.67
C ALA A 115 7.14 -0.78 11.37
N TYR A 116 6.17 -1.03 10.49
CA TYR A 116 5.97 -0.27 9.25
C TYR A 116 4.49 0.07 9.09
N LYS A 117 4.18 1.29 8.68
CA LYS A 117 2.84 1.63 8.21
C LYS A 117 2.86 2.57 7.02
N ASN A 118 1.92 2.32 6.10
CA ASN A 118 1.47 3.33 5.15
C ASN A 118 0.15 3.94 5.68
N GLY A 119 -0.38 4.96 5.01
CA GLY A 119 -1.59 5.66 5.46
C GLY A 119 -2.86 4.80 5.65
N SER A 120 -2.86 3.51 5.29
CA SER A 120 -4.04 2.62 5.39
C SER A 120 -3.79 1.37 6.22
N TYR A 121 -2.60 0.77 6.10
CA TYR A 121 -2.24 -0.51 6.70
C TYR A 121 -0.83 -0.45 7.30
N GLY A 122 -0.58 -1.30 8.28
CA GLY A 122 0.75 -1.49 8.84
C GLY A 122 1.00 -2.93 9.27
N VAL A 123 2.26 -3.24 9.49
CA VAL A 123 2.74 -4.56 9.88
C VAL A 123 3.89 -4.40 10.89
N THR A 124 3.97 -5.31 11.84
CA THR A 124 5.07 -5.39 12.79
C THR A 124 5.87 -6.68 12.58
N TYR A 125 7.14 -6.61 12.93
CA TYR A 125 8.09 -7.69 12.96
C TYR A 125 8.67 -7.71 14.36
N THR A 126 8.52 -8.82 15.07
CA THR A 126 8.94 -8.93 16.47
C THR A 126 9.66 -10.24 16.66
N ASN A 127 10.84 -10.18 17.29
CA ASN A 127 11.67 -11.35 17.60
C ASN A 127 11.92 -12.29 16.41
N GLY A 128 12.08 -11.74 15.21
CA GLY A 128 12.34 -12.56 14.02
C GLY A 128 11.11 -12.94 13.19
N VAL A 129 9.90 -12.58 13.64
CA VAL A 129 8.63 -13.07 13.08
C VAL A 129 7.76 -11.91 12.59
N TRP A 130 7.21 -12.04 11.39
CA TRP A 130 6.22 -11.10 10.85
C TRP A 130 4.85 -11.36 11.48
N ASN A 131 4.25 -10.32 12.03
CA ASN A 131 2.88 -10.34 12.55
C ASN A 131 1.86 -10.09 11.42
N GLU A 132 0.58 -10.22 11.77
CA GLU A 132 -0.53 -9.94 10.87
C GLU A 132 -0.56 -8.46 10.44
N VAL A 133 -0.98 -8.22 9.19
CA VAL A 133 -1.20 -6.86 8.70
C VAL A 133 -2.47 -6.32 9.32
N VAL A 134 -2.38 -5.15 9.94
CA VAL A 134 -3.50 -4.48 10.58
C VAL A 134 -3.70 -3.09 9.96
N LYS A 135 -4.80 -2.42 10.32
CA LYS A 135 -5.01 -1.03 9.92
C LYS A 135 -3.92 -0.15 10.52
N ALA A 136 -3.52 0.91 9.80
CA ALA A 136 -2.39 1.77 10.18
C ALA A 136 -2.52 2.36 11.60
N ASP A 137 -3.74 2.65 12.05
CA ASP A 137 -4.01 3.22 13.38
C ASP A 137 -3.75 2.21 14.51
N SER A 138 -3.78 0.92 14.22
CA SER A 138 -3.52 -0.16 15.18
C SER A 138 -2.02 -0.46 15.33
N VAL A 139 -1.17 0.07 14.42
CA VAL A 139 0.28 -0.07 14.51
C VAL A 139 0.87 1.11 15.29
N THR A 140 1.32 0.81 16.50
CA THR A 140 2.15 1.70 17.28
C THR A 140 3.57 1.68 16.72
N ILE A 141 4.09 2.87 16.47
CA ILE A 141 5.49 3.03 16.07
C ILE A 141 6.18 3.64 17.26
N GLU A 142 6.85 2.78 18.00
CA GLU A 142 7.74 3.21 19.06
C GLU A 142 8.98 3.84 18.40
N THR A 143 9.44 4.94 18.99
CA THR A 143 10.73 5.55 18.63
C THR A 143 11.79 4.46 18.66
N PRO A 144 12.73 4.39 17.70
CA PRO A 144 13.81 3.41 17.74
C PRO A 144 14.48 3.46 19.13
N THR A 145 14.33 2.38 19.88
CA THR A 145 14.87 2.26 21.23
C THR A 145 15.92 1.17 21.19
N TYR A 146 17.14 1.48 21.60
CA TYR A 146 18.18 0.49 21.75
C TYR A 146 17.91 -0.29 23.05
N ASP A 147 17.73 -1.60 22.94
CA ASP A 147 17.75 -2.48 24.10
C ASP A 147 19.14 -3.15 24.15
N ILE A 148 20.03 -2.60 24.98
CA ILE A 148 21.29 -3.26 25.34
C ILE A 148 20.94 -4.44 26.24
N VAL A 149 20.67 -5.60 25.66
CA VAL A 149 20.65 -6.83 26.44
C VAL A 149 22.10 -7.17 26.77
N ARG A 150 22.53 -6.76 27.97
CA ARG A 150 23.83 -7.11 28.57
C ARG A 150 23.89 -8.58 28.95
#